data_AF-A0A2X3MHR8-F1
#
_entry.id   AF-A0A2X3MHR8-F1
#
_cell.length_a   1.000
_cell.length_b   1.000
_cell.length_c   1.000
_cell.angle_alpha   90.00
_cell.angle_beta   90.00
_cell.angle_gamma   90.00
#
_symmetry.space_group_name_H-M   'P 1'
#
loop_
_entity.id
_entity.type
_entity.pdbx_description
1 polymer ?
#
loop_
_entity_poly.entity_id
_entity_poly.type
_entity_poly.pdbx_seq_one_letter_code
_entity_poly.pdbx_strand_id
1 'polypeptide(L)'
;MPDEVRAKLCKACAFARRGLTDADNMASSLKLLREAMHLNPNAGVKREIATLSRALKKADSAAEPEDASAQQAQDESSKSKKTTRKPATRKTTATQKAKRG
;
A
#
# COMPACT_ATOMS: atom_id res chain seq x y z
N MET A 1 17.05 0.16 -14.94
CA MET A 1 16.90 -0.39 -13.56
C MET A 1 15.48 -0.93 -13.45
N PRO A 2 15.26 -2.19 -13.06
CA PRO A 2 13.92 -2.79 -12.99
C PRO A 2 13.03 -2.07 -11.96
N ASP A 3 11.72 -2.07 -12.21
CA ASP A 3 10.75 -1.28 -11.44
C ASP A 3 10.67 -1.70 -9.97
N GLU A 4 10.89 -2.97 -9.64
CA GLU A 4 10.94 -3.42 -8.24
C GLU A 4 12.14 -2.83 -7.48
N VAL A 5 13.28 -2.68 -8.14
CA VAL A 5 14.48 -2.09 -7.54
C VAL A 5 14.30 -0.59 -7.36
N ARG A 6 13.71 0.09 -8.36
CA ARG A 6 13.34 1.51 -8.23
C ARG A 6 12.37 1.75 -7.08
N ALA A 7 11.32 0.93 -6.98
CA ALA A 7 10.35 1.04 -5.89
C ALA A 7 11.00 0.84 -4.50
N LYS A 8 11.91 -0.13 -4.37
CA LYS A 8 12.67 -0.35 -3.13
C LYS A 8 13.59 0.82 -2.79
N LEU A 9 14.24 1.42 -3.80
CA LEU A 9 15.12 2.57 -3.61
C LEU A 9 14.32 3.81 -3.18
N CYS A 10 13.21 4.11 -3.88
CA CYS A 10 12.29 5.18 -3.49
C CYS A 10 11.77 5.01 -2.06
N LYS A 11 11.43 3.77 -1.67
CA LYS A 11 11.07 3.43 -0.28
C LYS A 11 12.22 3.74 0.67
N ALA A 12 13.41 3.17 0.44
CA ALA A 12 14.58 3.36 1.31
C ALA A 12 14.94 4.84 1.47
N CYS A 13 14.92 5.62 0.39
CA CYS A 13 15.17 7.06 0.42
C CYS A 13 14.15 7.82 1.28
N ALA A 14 12.86 7.47 1.18
CA ALA A 14 11.83 8.07 2.03
C ALA A 14 12.01 7.70 3.51
N PHE A 15 12.41 6.46 3.82
CA PHE A 15 12.66 6.03 5.20
C PHE A 15 13.93 6.63 5.80
N ALA A 16 14.99 6.83 5.02
CA ALA A 16 16.20 7.52 5.47
C ALA A 16 15.92 8.95 5.95
N ARG A 17 14.89 9.59 5.36
CA ARG A 17 14.44 10.94 5.73
C ARG A 17 13.50 10.97 6.93
N ARG A 18 13.10 9.84 7.51
CA ARG A 18 12.16 9.80 8.65
C ARG A 18 12.67 10.52 9.90
N GLY A 19 13.99 10.65 10.06
CA GLY A 19 14.62 11.41 11.14
C GLY A 19 14.64 12.93 10.92
N LEU A 20 14.33 13.39 9.71
CA LEU A 20 14.29 14.79 9.33
C LEU A 20 12.83 15.25 9.28
N THR A 21 12.42 16.07 10.24
CA THR A 21 11.04 16.57 10.33
C THR A 21 10.79 17.81 9.48
N ASP A 22 11.68 18.13 8.54
CA ASP A 22 11.53 19.29 7.66
C ASP A 22 10.36 19.07 6.69
N ALA A 23 9.56 20.11 6.47
CA ALA A 23 8.43 20.07 5.56
C ALA A 23 8.84 19.65 4.13
N ASP A 24 9.99 20.14 3.66
CA ASP A 24 10.55 19.78 2.34
C ASP A 24 10.96 18.30 2.26
N ASN A 25 11.53 17.77 3.34
CA ASN A 25 11.90 16.35 3.43
C ASN A 25 10.65 15.46 3.48
N MET A 26 9.60 15.88 4.19
CA MET A 26 8.31 15.19 4.21
C MET A 26 7.64 15.19 2.84
N ALA A 27 7.57 16.34 2.16
CA ALA A 27 7.01 16.47 0.82
C ALA A 27 7.77 15.63 -0.21
N SER A 28 9.10 15.68 -0.17
CA SER A 28 9.97 14.87 -1.03
C SER A 28 9.80 13.37 -0.79
N SER A 29 9.68 12.96 0.48
CA SER A 29 9.44 11.56 0.85
C SER A 29 8.08 11.07 0.36
N LEU A 30 7.04 11.90 0.46
CA LEU A 30 5.71 11.60 -0.04
C LEU A 30 5.71 11.38 -1.57
N LYS A 31 6.40 12.23 -2.33
CA LYS A 31 6.55 12.07 -3.79
C LYS A 31 7.23 10.75 -4.16
N LEU A 32 8.30 10.38 -3.46
CA LEU A 32 9.02 9.12 -3.68
C LEU A 32 8.14 7.89 -3.37
N LEU A 33 7.35 7.94 -2.30
CA LEU A 33 6.46 6.83 -1.95
C LEU A 33 5.32 6.66 -2.96
N ARG A 34 4.78 7.75 -3.51
CA ARG A 34 3.81 7.69 -4.62
C ARG A 34 4.43 7.04 -5.85
N GLU A 35 5.64 7.44 -6.24
CA GLU A 35 6.35 6.81 -7.37
C GLU A 35 6.56 5.31 -7.13
N ALA A 36 7.00 4.92 -5.92
CA ALA A 36 7.16 3.51 -5.56
C ALA A 36 5.85 2.71 -5.68
N MET A 37 4.72 3.32 -5.30
CA MET A 37 3.39 2.71 -5.40
C MET A 37 2.94 2.50 -6.86
N HIS A 38 3.22 3.46 -7.73
CA HIS A 38 2.89 3.36 -9.16
C HIS A 38 3.75 2.32 -9.88
N LEU A 39 5.04 2.23 -9.52
CA LEU A 39 5.96 1.24 -10.10
C LEU A 39 5.68 -0.18 -9.58
N ASN A 40 5.36 -0.32 -8.29
CA ASN A 40 5.06 -1.61 -7.69
C ASN A 40 3.94 -1.50 -6.64
N PRO A 41 2.71 -1.95 -6.95
CA PRO A 41 1.60 -1.89 -6.00
C PRO A 41 1.82 -2.76 -4.74
N ASN A 42 2.75 -3.72 -4.80
CA ASN A 42 3.14 -4.57 -3.67
C ASN A 42 4.27 -3.98 -2.80
N ALA A 43 4.72 -2.75 -3.04
CA ALA A 43 5.80 -2.11 -2.26
C ALA A 43 5.44 -1.87 -0.77
N GLY A 44 4.15 -1.94 -0.41
CA GLY A 44 3.67 -1.82 0.97
C GLY A 44 3.80 -0.40 1.55
N VAL A 45 3.79 0.63 0.70
CA VAL A 45 4.00 2.05 1.08
C VAL A 45 2.72 2.80 1.45
N LYS A 46 1.54 2.18 1.32
CA LYS A 46 0.22 2.82 1.57
C LYS A 46 0.10 3.46 2.95
N ARG A 47 0.56 2.76 4.00
CA ARG A 47 0.52 3.24 5.39
C ARG A 47 1.43 4.45 5.62
N GLU A 48 2.61 4.46 5.01
CA GLU A 48 3.56 5.57 5.12
C GLU A 48 3.06 6.81 4.37
N ILE A 49 2.46 6.63 3.18
CA ILE A 49 1.81 7.73 2.45
C ILE A 49 0.72 8.38 3.29
N ALA A 50 -0.16 7.58 3.93
CA ALA A 50 -1.20 8.11 4.81
C ALA A 50 -0.60 8.86 6.03
N THR A 51 0.42 8.27 6.65
CA THR A 51 1.09 8.86 7.82
C THR A 51 1.75 10.19 7.48
N LEU A 52 2.54 10.25 6.39
CA LEU A 52 3.20 11.47 5.94
C LEU A 52 2.19 12.52 5.45
N SER A 53 1.11 12.10 4.78
CA SER A 53 0.06 13.04 4.37
C SER A 53 -0.59 13.70 5.58
N ARG A 54 -0.85 12.94 6.66
CA ARG A 54 -1.37 13.50 7.92
C ARG A 54 -0.33 14.35 8.65
N ALA A 55 0.93 13.94 8.68
CA ALA A 55 2.00 14.70 9.31
C ALA A 55 2.22 16.06 8.62
N LEU A 56 2.20 16.08 7.29
CA LEU A 56 2.32 17.29 6.50
C LEU A 56 1.09 18.19 6.69
N LYS A 57 -0.10 17.62 6.72
CA LYS A 57 -1.33 18.35 7.02
C LYS A 57 -1.37 18.87 8.45
N LYS A 58 -0.79 18.18 9.43
CA LYS A 58 -0.65 18.64 10.81
C LYS A 58 0.45 19.69 10.99
N ALA A 59 1.54 19.60 10.23
CA ALA A 59 2.58 20.62 10.19
C ALA A 59 2.06 21.93 9.59
N ASP A 60 1.15 21.83 8.61
CA ASP A 60 0.44 22.96 8.01
C ASP A 60 -0.71 23.47 8.92
N SER A 61 -1.43 22.54 9.57
CA SER A 61 -2.56 22.80 10.48
C SER A 61 -2.17 22.84 11.96
N ALA A 62 -0.98 23.35 12.32
CA ALA A 62 -0.69 23.71 13.71
C ALA A 62 -1.67 24.79 14.29
N ALA A 63 -2.68 25.20 13.52
CA ALA A 63 -3.78 26.04 13.94
C ALA A 63 -4.94 25.29 14.65
N GLU A 64 -5.39 24.08 14.28
CA GLU A 64 -6.47 23.37 15.02
C GLU A 64 -6.48 21.85 14.78
N PRO A 65 -6.79 21.01 15.80
CA PRO A 65 -6.88 19.57 15.66
C PRO A 65 -8.32 19.15 15.35
N GLU A 66 -8.58 18.61 14.17
CA GLU A 66 -9.79 17.82 13.92
C GLU A 66 -9.40 16.44 13.41
N ASP A 67 -9.70 15.47 14.27
CA ASP A 67 -9.64 14.05 14.03
C ASP A 67 -10.82 13.66 13.12
N ALA A 68 -10.56 13.39 11.84
CA ALA A 68 -11.58 12.83 10.96
C ALA A 68 -10.97 11.73 10.07
N SER A 69 -11.14 10.51 10.56
CA SER A 69 -11.05 9.26 9.84
C SER A 69 -12.06 9.22 8.68
N ALA A 70 -11.60 9.27 7.41
CA ALA A 70 -12.26 8.82 6.17
C ALA A 70 -11.42 9.38 4.99
N GLN A 71 -11.01 8.69 3.93
CA GLN A 71 -11.51 7.50 3.24
C GLN A 71 -10.32 6.76 2.60
N GLN A 72 -10.39 5.44 2.67
CA GLN A 72 -9.66 4.54 1.78
C GLN A 72 -10.12 4.74 0.33
N ALA A 73 -9.13 4.90 -0.55
CA ALA A 73 -9.01 4.31 -1.88
C ALA A 73 -10.29 3.95 -2.65
N GLN A 74 -10.48 4.56 -3.81
CA GLN A 74 -10.71 3.85 -5.08
C GLN A 74 -10.14 4.69 -6.23
N ASP A 75 -8.97 4.28 -6.75
CA ASP A 75 -8.59 4.54 -8.14
C ASP A 75 -8.37 3.17 -8.77
N GLU A 76 -9.49 2.52 -9.11
CA GLU A 76 -9.48 1.36 -10.00
C GLU A 76 -9.46 1.89 -11.43
N SER A 77 -8.30 1.82 -12.06
CA SER A 77 -8.20 1.90 -13.51
C SER A 77 -7.49 0.65 -14.05
N SER A 78 -8.32 -0.23 -14.57
CA SER A 78 -8.18 -0.87 -15.89
C SER A 78 -7.17 -2.02 -16.06
N LYS A 79 -7.67 -3.26 -16.14
CA LYS A 79 -7.58 -4.07 -17.39
C LYS A 79 -8.49 -5.31 -17.37
N SER A 80 -9.44 -5.35 -18.30
CA SER A 80 -10.29 -6.48 -18.67
C SER A 80 -9.52 -7.77 -18.99
N LYS A 81 -10.00 -8.93 -18.49
CA LYS A 81 -10.02 -10.18 -19.27
C LYS A 81 -11.18 -11.11 -18.88
N LYS A 82 -12.21 -11.04 -19.71
CA LYS A 82 -13.24 -12.04 -20.05
C LYS A 82 -12.81 -13.50 -19.78
N THR A 83 -13.57 -14.23 -18.96
CA THR A 83 -14.30 -15.47 -19.36
C THR A 83 -15.30 -15.90 -18.28
N THR A 84 -16.58 -15.84 -18.64
CA THR A 84 -17.73 -16.46 -17.97
C THR A 84 -17.56 -17.99 -17.95
N ARG A 85 -17.74 -18.65 -16.79
CA ARG A 85 -18.35 -19.99 -16.73
C ARG A 85 -18.78 -20.39 -15.30
N LYS A 86 -20.02 -20.89 -15.25
CA LYS A 86 -20.92 -21.24 -14.13
C LYS A 86 -20.36 -22.28 -13.12
N PRO A 87 -20.99 -22.40 -11.93
CA PRO A 87 -20.54 -23.25 -10.83
C PRO A 87 -20.93 -24.72 -11.07
N ALA A 88 -20.08 -25.65 -10.61
CA ALA A 88 -20.40 -27.06 -10.54
C ALA A 88 -20.20 -27.56 -9.11
N THR A 89 -21.32 -27.73 -8.41
CA THR A 89 -21.49 -28.65 -7.29
C THR A 89 -21.07 -30.06 -7.71
N ARG A 90 -20.22 -30.72 -6.91
CA ARG A 90 -20.31 -32.19 -6.72
C ARG A 90 -19.54 -32.64 -5.47
N LYS A 91 -20.31 -33.27 -4.57
CA LYS A 91 -19.90 -34.00 -3.35
C LYS A 91 -19.03 -35.21 -3.72
N THR A 92 -18.12 -35.60 -2.81
CA THR A 92 -17.97 -37.00 -2.34
C THR A 92 -17.11 -37.09 -1.07
N THR A 93 -17.76 -37.59 -0.03
CA THR A 93 -17.26 -38.30 1.16
C THR A 93 -16.27 -39.41 0.81
N ALA A 94 -15.21 -39.61 1.63
CA ALA A 94 -14.78 -40.95 2.09
C ALA A 94 -13.61 -40.86 3.09
N THR A 95 -13.87 -41.44 4.27
CA THR A 95 -12.99 -41.91 5.35
C THR A 95 -11.74 -42.68 4.92
N GLN A 96 -10.65 -42.59 5.69
CA GLN A 96 -9.89 -43.72 6.28
C GLN A 96 -8.82 -43.17 7.25
N LYS A 97 -9.01 -43.26 8.57
CA LYS A 97 -8.54 -44.31 9.51
C LYS A 97 -7.02 -44.62 9.46
N ALA A 98 -6.36 -44.20 10.54
CA ALA A 98 -5.34 -44.90 11.33
C ALA A 98 -4.01 -45.38 10.69
N LYS A 99 -2.87 -44.96 11.27
CA LYS A 99 -1.86 -45.88 11.79
C LYS A 99 -0.95 -45.21 12.84
N ARG A 100 -0.96 -45.76 14.05
CA ARG A 100 0.09 -45.60 15.07
C ARG A 100 1.38 -46.25 14.55
N GLY A 101 2.50 -45.59 14.77
CA GLY A 101 3.85 -46.15 14.80
C GLY A 101 4.49 -45.68 16.08
#